data_AF-A0A135P7G5-F1
#
_entry.id   AF-A0A135P7G5-F1
#
_cell.length_a   1.000
_cell.length_b   1.000
_cell.length_c   1.000
_cell.angle_alpha   90.00
_cell.angle_beta   90.00
_cell.angle_gamma   90.00
#
_symmetry.space_group_name_H-M   'P 1'
#
loop_
_entity.id
_entity.type
_entity.pdbx_description
1 polymer ?
#
loop_
_entity_poly.entity_id
_entity_poly.type
_entity_poly.pdbx_seq_one_letter_code
_entity_poly.pdbx_strand_id
1 'polypeptide(L)'
;MAQIIPTLSQGQYLRLLGPANAIIFQPDEEWGGSIMRASRKDGTAPAPRGLLAFNTRNIDEIEDQRRETVVGKRVAYLRKVAPDFTAARSDVELRDLVRRQDAQAEELGLKLEYSRKLWAFMMLISGEKSGQIPEVRAYIRSGPKDPDQNFAVLFNKTKSVVRVHRRAG
;
A
#
# COMPACT_ATOMS: atom_id res chain seq x y z
N MET A 1 -11.71 -8.43 -8.20
CA MET A 1 -13.14 -8.07 -8.39
C MET A 1 -13.54 -6.85 -7.56
N ALA A 2 -13.29 -6.84 -6.24
CA ALA A 2 -13.58 -5.70 -5.37
C ALA A 2 -12.95 -4.36 -5.83
N GLN A 3 -11.72 -4.41 -6.39
CA GLN A 3 -11.03 -3.24 -6.98
C GLN A 3 -11.63 -2.75 -8.30
N ILE A 4 -12.30 -3.65 -9.04
CA ILE A 4 -12.69 -3.40 -10.44
C ILE A 4 -14.11 -2.87 -10.50
N ILE A 5 -15.04 -3.51 -9.79
CA ILE A 5 -16.47 -3.19 -9.88
C ILE A 5 -16.78 -1.71 -9.61
N PRO A 6 -16.20 -1.06 -8.57
CA PRO A 6 -16.51 0.34 -8.28
C PRO A 6 -16.07 1.31 -9.37
N THR A 7 -15.12 0.94 -10.23
CA THR A 7 -14.56 1.82 -11.26
C THR A 7 -15.31 1.71 -12.59
N LEU A 8 -16.22 0.74 -12.74
CA LEU A 8 -16.94 0.51 -13.98
C LEU A 8 -18.08 1.53 -14.16
N SER A 9 -18.18 2.07 -15.37
CA SER A 9 -19.43 2.70 -15.82
C SER A 9 -20.56 1.68 -15.85
N GLN A 10 -21.81 2.15 -15.89
CA GLN A 10 -22.98 1.27 -15.97
C GLN A 10 -22.90 0.29 -17.16
N GLY A 11 -22.48 0.76 -18.35
CA GLY A 11 -22.34 -0.10 -19.52
C GLY A 11 -21.27 -1.18 -19.36
N GLN A 12 -20.13 -0.84 -18.75
CA GLN A 12 -19.06 -1.79 -18.44
C GLN A 12 -19.50 -2.79 -17.36
N TYR A 13 -20.18 -2.33 -16.32
CA TYR A 13 -20.73 -3.18 -15.27
C TYR A 13 -21.74 -4.21 -15.83
N LEU A 14 -22.64 -3.78 -16.72
CA LEU A 14 -23.59 -4.70 -17.35
C LEU A 14 -22.90 -5.70 -18.30
N ARG A 15 -21.81 -5.31 -18.97
CA ARG A 15 -20.98 -6.24 -19.76
C ARG A 15 -20.23 -7.24 -18.88
N LEU A 16 -19.72 -6.81 -17.72
CA LEU A 16 -19.10 -7.70 -16.74
C LEU A 16 -20.08 -8.78 -16.27
N LEU A 17 -21.34 -8.40 -15.98
CA LEU A 17 -22.39 -9.35 -15.62
C LEU A 17 -22.80 -10.26 -16.79
N GLY A 18 -22.78 -9.74 -18.02
CA GLY A 18 -23.22 -10.46 -19.21
C GLY A 18 -24.68 -10.94 -19.04
N PRO A 19 -24.99 -12.23 -19.30
CA PRO A 19 -26.33 -12.77 -19.10
C PRO A 19 -26.67 -13.06 -17.63
N ALA A 20 -25.70 -12.98 -16.71
CA ALA A 20 -25.94 -13.29 -15.30
C ALA A 20 -26.73 -12.18 -14.60
N ASN A 21 -27.56 -12.58 -13.62
CA ASN A 21 -28.27 -11.67 -12.72
C ASN A 21 -27.36 -11.18 -11.58
N ALA A 22 -26.33 -11.97 -11.23
CA ALA A 22 -25.33 -11.57 -10.26
C ALA A 22 -24.02 -12.36 -10.45
N ILE A 23 -22.93 -11.76 -9.99
CA ILE A 23 -21.65 -12.42 -9.75
C ILE A 23 -21.41 -12.41 -8.24
N ILE A 24 -21.17 -13.59 -7.67
CA ILE A 24 -20.76 -13.77 -6.28
C ILE A 24 -19.27 -14.06 -6.28
N PHE A 25 -18.51 -13.33 -5.47
CA PHE A 25 -17.07 -13.50 -5.37
C PHE A 25 -16.61 -13.26 -3.94
N GLN A 26 -15.53 -13.92 -3.54
CA GLN A 26 -14.86 -13.64 -2.28
C GLN A 26 -13.53 -12.93 -2.62
N PRO A 27 -13.41 -11.64 -2.30
CA PRO A 27 -12.14 -10.95 -2.45
C PRO A 27 -11.17 -11.36 -1.33
N ASP A 28 -9.88 -11.10 -1.54
CA ASP A 28 -8.89 -11.26 -0.48
C ASP A 28 -9.23 -10.39 0.73
N GLU A 29 -8.68 -10.74 1.89
CA GLU A 29 -8.94 -10.08 3.18
C GLU A 29 -8.72 -8.56 3.13
N GLU A 30 -7.69 -8.13 2.40
CA GLU A 30 -7.37 -6.71 2.22
C GLU A 30 -8.43 -5.90 1.45
N TRP A 31 -9.35 -6.58 0.75
CA TRP A 31 -10.39 -5.98 -0.07
C TRP A 31 -11.81 -6.23 0.45
N GLY A 32 -11.93 -6.74 1.68
CA GLY A 32 -13.19 -6.96 2.37
C GLY A 32 -13.32 -8.32 3.03
N GLY A 33 -12.60 -9.35 2.55
CA GLY A 33 -12.52 -10.70 3.15
C GLY A 33 -13.80 -11.54 3.19
N SER A 34 -14.97 -10.90 3.17
CA SER A 34 -16.29 -11.51 3.15
C SER A 34 -16.79 -11.70 1.71
N ILE A 35 -17.66 -12.71 1.53
CA ILE A 35 -18.36 -12.92 0.25
C ILE A 35 -19.12 -11.63 -0.14
N MET A 36 -18.88 -11.17 -1.36
CA MET A 36 -19.52 -10.01 -1.97
C MET A 36 -20.39 -10.43 -3.15
N ARG A 37 -21.38 -9.58 -3.47
CA ARG A 37 -22.29 -9.79 -4.59
C ARG A 37 -22.38 -8.52 -5.44
N ALA A 38 -22.07 -8.67 -6.72
CA ALA A 38 -22.42 -7.69 -7.75
C ALA A 38 -23.70 -8.15 -8.43
N SER A 39 -24.81 -7.42 -8.25
CA SER A 39 -26.10 -7.78 -8.83
C SER A 39 -26.59 -6.77 -9.85
N ARG A 40 -27.34 -7.28 -10.83
CA ARG A 40 -28.18 -6.47 -11.71
C ARG A 40 -29.32 -5.88 -10.89
N LYS A 41 -29.63 -4.59 -11.08
CA LYS A 41 -30.83 -3.97 -10.50
C LYS A 41 -32.03 -4.26 -11.41
N ASP A 42 -33.21 -4.43 -10.83
CA ASP A 42 -34.43 -4.67 -11.61
C ASP A 42 -34.71 -3.50 -12.57
N GLY A 43 -35.21 -3.81 -13.77
CA GLY A 43 -35.46 -2.81 -14.81
C GLY A 43 -34.21 -2.23 -15.47
N THR A 44 -33.00 -2.75 -15.21
CA THR A 44 -31.80 -2.32 -15.94
C THR A 44 -31.87 -2.71 -17.41
N ALA A 45 -31.45 -1.78 -18.28
CA ALA A 45 -31.31 -2.01 -19.70
C ALA A 45 -30.43 -3.25 -20.01
N PRO A 46 -30.64 -3.91 -21.16
CA PRO A 46 -29.78 -4.98 -21.62
C PRO A 46 -28.31 -4.54 -21.66
N ALA A 47 -27.39 -5.49 -21.45
CA ALA A 47 -25.97 -5.21 -21.55
C ALA A 47 -25.65 -4.71 -22.98
N PRO A 48 -24.95 -3.58 -23.14
CA PRO A 48 -24.55 -3.10 -24.45
C PRO A 48 -23.68 -4.13 -25.17
N ARG A 49 -23.81 -4.23 -26.51
CA ARG A 49 -23.00 -5.16 -27.32
C ARG A 49 -21.49 -4.87 -27.20
N GLY A 50 -20.68 -5.90 -27.45
CA GLY A 50 -19.21 -5.83 -27.46
C GLY A 50 -18.55 -6.29 -26.17
N LEU A 51 -17.22 -6.36 -26.21
CA LEU A 51 -16.39 -6.82 -25.09
C LEU A 51 -16.30 -5.75 -23.98
N LEU A 52 -16.03 -6.21 -22.75
CA LEU A 52 -15.64 -5.32 -21.67
C LEU A 52 -14.27 -4.71 -22.00
N ALA A 53 -14.21 -3.38 -22.06
CA ALA A 53 -12.98 -2.63 -22.28
C ALA A 53 -12.76 -1.64 -21.13
N PHE A 54 -11.52 -1.58 -20.64
CA PHE A 54 -11.08 -0.59 -19.66
C PHE A 54 -10.50 0.62 -20.38
N ASN A 55 -10.81 1.81 -19.89
CA ASN A 55 -10.17 3.05 -20.31
C ASN A 55 -9.15 3.50 -19.26
N THR A 56 -8.34 4.51 -19.59
CA THR A 56 -7.31 5.06 -18.69
C THR A 56 -7.88 5.44 -17.33
N ARG A 57 -9.06 6.06 -17.29
CA ARG A 57 -9.73 6.40 -16.04
C ARG A 57 -9.98 5.18 -15.16
N ASN A 58 -10.43 4.05 -15.72
CA ASN A 58 -10.61 2.83 -14.92
C ASN A 58 -9.28 2.32 -14.36
N ILE A 59 -8.21 2.38 -15.16
CA ILE A 59 -6.88 1.96 -14.74
C ILE A 59 -6.37 2.84 -13.61
N ASP A 60 -6.53 4.16 -13.73
CA ASP A 60 -6.12 5.13 -12.70
C ASP A 60 -6.88 4.90 -11.39
N GLU A 61 -8.21 4.73 -11.44
CA GLU A 61 -9.03 4.46 -10.26
C GLU A 61 -8.68 3.11 -9.59
N ILE A 62 -8.35 2.08 -10.38
CA ILE A 62 -7.88 0.78 -9.84
C ILE A 62 -6.53 0.96 -9.13
N GLU A 63 -5.58 1.68 -9.75
CA GLU A 63 -4.28 1.94 -9.15
C GLU A 63 -4.37 2.80 -7.89
N ASP A 64 -5.27 3.78 -7.85
CA ASP A 64 -5.54 4.59 -6.64
C ASP A 64 -6.05 3.72 -5.49
N GLN A 65 -7.03 2.86 -5.74
CA GLN A 65 -7.53 1.93 -4.73
C GLN A 65 -6.42 0.99 -4.23
N ARG A 66 -5.57 0.52 -5.13
CA ARG A 66 -4.40 -0.32 -4.80
C ARG A 66 -3.40 0.43 -3.92
N ARG A 67 -3.07 1.68 -4.25
CA ARG A 67 -2.20 2.55 -3.45
C ARG A 67 -2.75 2.72 -2.04
N GLU A 68 -4.03 3.04 -1.90
CA GLU A 68 -4.67 3.25 -0.60
C GLU A 68 -4.70 1.98 0.27
N THR A 69 -4.91 0.83 -0.34
CA THR A 69 -4.87 -0.46 0.38
C THR A 69 -3.47 -0.79 0.89
N VAL A 70 -2.45 -0.53 0.08
CA VAL A 70 -1.04 -0.69 0.50
C VAL A 70 -0.69 0.28 1.64
N VAL A 71 -1.16 1.53 1.57
CA VAL A 71 -1.00 2.50 2.67
C VAL A 71 -1.66 1.98 3.95
N GLY A 72 -2.90 1.49 3.87
CA GLY A 72 -3.60 0.88 4.99
C GLY A 72 -2.84 -0.29 5.63
N LYS A 73 -2.30 -1.19 4.81
CA LYS A 73 -1.44 -2.31 5.26
C LYS A 73 -0.20 -1.82 6.02
N ARG A 74 0.45 -0.77 5.53
CA ARG A 74 1.63 -0.19 6.19
C ARG A 74 1.25 0.47 7.52
N VAL A 75 0.15 1.21 7.59
CA VAL A 75 -0.35 1.78 8.86
C VAL A 75 -0.64 0.67 9.88
N ALA A 76 -1.35 -0.39 9.48
CA ALA A 76 -1.64 -1.53 10.35
C ALA A 76 -0.34 -2.19 10.86
N TYR A 77 0.65 -2.37 9.98
CA TYR A 77 1.97 -2.86 10.36
C TYR A 77 2.65 -1.95 11.38
N LEU A 78 2.69 -0.64 11.16
CA LEU A 78 3.31 0.33 12.08
C LEU A 78 2.64 0.31 13.46
N ARG A 79 1.31 0.28 13.52
CA ARG A 79 0.56 0.15 14.78
C ARG A 79 0.94 -1.12 15.53
N LYS A 80 1.12 -2.23 14.81
CA LYS A 80 1.49 -3.52 15.39
C LYS A 80 2.92 -3.54 15.95
N VAL A 81 3.89 -2.98 15.23
CA VAL A 81 5.32 -3.11 15.59
C VAL A 81 5.87 -1.93 16.41
N ALA A 82 5.18 -0.79 16.42
CA ALA A 82 5.59 0.42 17.12
C ALA A 82 4.39 1.09 17.83
N PRO A 83 3.66 0.39 18.73
CA PRO A 83 2.50 0.95 19.40
C PRO A 83 2.84 2.25 20.16
N ASP A 84 3.99 2.28 20.86
CA ASP A 84 4.47 3.45 21.61
C ASP A 84 4.61 4.72 20.74
N PHE A 85 4.92 4.56 19.45
CA PHE A 85 5.12 5.67 18.51
C PHE A 85 3.86 6.02 17.69
N THR A 86 2.83 5.17 17.75
CA THR A 86 1.59 5.31 16.97
C THR A 86 0.36 5.58 17.82
N ALA A 87 0.37 5.27 19.11
CA ALA A 87 -0.80 5.37 20.00
C ALA A 87 -1.40 6.79 20.06
N ALA A 88 -0.55 7.82 20.05
CA ALA A 88 -0.98 9.22 20.08
C ALA A 88 -1.28 9.81 18.69
N ARG A 89 -1.09 9.06 17.61
CA ARG A 89 -1.27 9.54 16.24
C ARG A 89 -2.61 9.07 15.68
N SER A 90 -3.32 10.00 15.05
CA SER A 90 -4.52 9.71 14.29
C SER A 90 -4.21 8.85 13.06
N ASP A 91 -5.25 8.21 12.53
CA ASP A 91 -5.11 7.39 11.32
C ASP A 91 -4.75 8.22 10.08
N VAL A 92 -5.23 9.46 10.02
CA VAL A 92 -4.90 10.42 8.96
C VAL A 92 -3.41 10.76 8.99
N GLU A 93 -2.87 11.10 10.17
CA GLU A 93 -1.44 11.43 10.33
C GLU A 93 -0.53 10.25 9.96
N LEU A 94 -0.93 9.02 10.32
CA LEU A 94 -0.16 7.82 9.97
C LEU A 94 -0.21 7.53 8.47
N ARG A 95 -1.37 7.71 7.81
CA ARG A 95 -1.48 7.58 6.35
C ARG A 95 -0.61 8.60 5.63
N ASP A 96 -0.65 9.85 6.05
CA ASP A 96 0.15 10.92 5.44
C ASP A 96 1.65 10.68 5.63
N LEU A 97 2.06 10.21 6.82
CA LEU A 97 3.43 9.77 7.05
C LEU A 97 3.81 8.66 6.07
N VAL A 98 3.01 7.61 5.95
CA VAL A 98 3.28 6.48 5.04
C VAL A 98 3.42 6.95 3.59
N ARG A 99 2.50 7.79 3.10
CA ARG A 99 2.55 8.32 1.73
C ARG A 99 3.85 9.10 1.47
N ARG A 100 4.26 9.96 2.40
CA ARG A 100 5.55 10.68 2.30
C ARG A 100 6.73 9.71 2.28
N GLN A 101 6.72 8.70 3.15
CA GLN A 101 7.81 7.72 3.21
C GLN A 101 7.85 6.82 1.98
N ASP A 102 6.72 6.53 1.35
CA ASP A 102 6.67 5.77 0.11
C ASP A 102 7.27 6.55 -1.07
N ALA A 103 6.95 7.84 -1.18
CA ALA A 103 7.57 8.72 -2.16
C ALA A 103 9.10 8.76 -1.96
N GLN A 104 9.56 8.95 -0.73
CA GLN A 104 11.00 8.91 -0.43
C GLN A 104 11.64 7.55 -0.71
N ALA A 105 10.96 6.45 -0.39
CA ALA A 105 11.48 5.12 -0.67
C ALA A 105 11.62 4.88 -2.19
N GLU A 106 10.69 5.40 -2.98
CA GLU A 106 10.77 5.38 -4.44
C GLU A 106 11.94 6.21 -4.97
N GLU A 107 12.13 7.43 -4.45
CA GLU A 107 13.31 8.25 -4.76
C GLU A 107 14.64 7.59 -4.37
N LEU A 108 14.63 6.69 -3.37
CA LEU A 108 15.79 5.92 -2.95
C LEU A 108 15.99 4.65 -3.81
N GLY A 109 15.05 4.32 -4.69
CA GLY A 109 15.09 3.15 -5.54
C GLY A 109 14.65 1.86 -4.84
N LEU A 110 13.98 1.93 -3.68
CA LEU A 110 13.47 0.75 -2.98
C LEU A 110 12.28 0.16 -3.73
N LYS A 111 12.39 -1.11 -4.12
CA LYS A 111 11.39 -1.83 -4.92
C LYS A 111 10.59 -2.83 -4.10
N LEU A 112 11.21 -3.43 -3.09
CA LEU A 112 10.55 -4.47 -2.31
C LEU A 112 9.58 -3.87 -1.29
N GLU A 113 8.37 -4.45 -1.20
CA GLU A 113 7.39 -4.05 -0.18
C GLU A 113 7.95 -4.14 1.23
N TYR A 114 8.75 -5.18 1.49
CA TYR A 114 9.38 -5.40 2.79
C TYR A 114 10.32 -4.24 3.17
N SER A 115 11.18 -3.79 2.24
CA SER A 115 12.06 -2.64 2.45
C SER A 115 11.28 -1.37 2.70
N ARG A 116 10.22 -1.10 1.92
CA ARG A 116 9.37 0.09 2.12
C ARG A 116 8.67 0.09 3.48
N LYS A 117 8.20 -1.07 3.95
CA LYS A 117 7.61 -1.24 5.31
C LYS A 117 8.64 -0.91 6.40
N LEU A 118 9.85 -1.45 6.27
CA LEU A 118 10.93 -1.20 7.23
C LEU A 118 11.43 0.25 7.18
N TRP A 119 11.46 0.86 6.00
CA TRP A 119 11.77 2.28 5.83
C TRP A 119 10.76 3.15 6.58
N ALA A 120 9.46 2.95 6.34
CA ALA A 120 8.41 3.67 7.06
C ALA A 120 8.51 3.50 8.59
N PHE A 121 8.84 2.29 9.05
CA PHE A 121 9.08 2.03 10.48
C PHE A 121 10.29 2.81 11.01
N MET A 122 11.42 2.77 10.30
CA MET A 122 12.62 3.50 10.69
C MET A 122 12.37 5.02 10.76
N MET A 123 11.62 5.55 9.80
CA MET A 123 11.25 6.96 9.76
C MET A 123 10.31 7.33 10.89
N LEU A 124 9.35 6.47 11.24
CA LEU A 124 8.48 6.68 12.39
C LEU A 124 9.26 6.77 13.70
N ILE A 125 10.12 5.79 13.99
CA ILE A 125 10.84 5.72 15.28
C ILE A 125 11.98 6.74 15.39
N SER A 126 12.49 7.25 14.28
CA SER A 126 13.54 8.27 14.26
C SER A 126 12.99 9.70 14.22
N GLY A 127 11.66 9.88 14.19
CA GLY A 127 11.05 11.18 13.98
C GLY A 127 11.44 11.80 12.63
N GLU A 128 11.55 10.96 11.60
CA GLU A 128 11.95 11.28 10.23
C GLU A 128 13.40 11.76 10.05
N LYS A 129 14.23 11.77 11.10
CA LYS A 129 15.61 12.28 11.04
C LYS A 129 16.55 11.38 10.24
N SER A 130 16.41 10.06 10.36
CA SER A 130 17.33 9.11 9.72
C SER A 130 17.33 9.21 8.19
N GLY A 131 16.20 9.56 7.59
CA GLY A 131 16.06 9.69 6.14
C GLY A 131 16.56 11.01 5.56
N GLN A 132 16.94 11.98 6.41
CA GLN A 132 17.50 13.27 6.00
C GLN A 132 19.03 13.28 5.94
N ILE A 133 19.69 12.23 6.47
CA ILE A 133 21.15 12.12 6.49
C ILE A 133 21.63 11.81 5.06
N PRO A 134 22.39 12.72 4.39
CA PRO A 134 22.79 12.55 3.01
C PRO A 134 23.58 11.26 2.75
N GLU A 135 24.45 10.88 3.69
CA GLU A 135 25.28 9.68 3.62
C GLU A 135 24.44 8.40 3.64
N VAL A 136 23.37 8.37 4.43
CA VAL A 136 22.43 7.25 4.49
C VAL A 136 21.70 7.12 3.15
N ARG A 137 21.18 8.23 2.61
CA ARG A 137 20.49 8.24 1.32
C ARG A 137 21.43 7.83 0.17
N ALA A 138 22.65 8.35 0.17
CA ALA A 138 23.67 8.04 -0.83
C ALA A 138 24.06 6.56 -0.80
N TYR A 139 24.26 5.99 0.40
CA TYR A 139 24.56 4.56 0.53
C TYR A 139 23.41 3.68 0.05
N ILE A 140 22.16 4.03 0.35
CA ILE A 140 21.01 3.26 -0.15
C ILE A 140 21.00 3.27 -1.67
N ARG A 141 21.09 4.44 -2.30
CA ARG A 141 20.98 4.60 -3.76
C ARG A 141 22.14 3.99 -4.55
N SER A 142 23.37 4.23 -4.08
CA SER A 142 24.59 4.01 -4.86
C SER A 142 25.61 3.11 -4.15
N GLY A 143 25.18 2.40 -3.12
CA GLY A 143 26.01 1.43 -2.43
C GLY A 143 26.42 0.25 -3.31
N PRO A 144 27.21 -0.69 -2.78
CA PRO A 144 27.81 -1.78 -3.56
C PRO A 144 26.81 -2.81 -4.10
N LYS A 145 25.55 -2.79 -3.65
CA LYS A 145 24.47 -3.70 -4.05
C LYS A 145 23.28 -2.91 -4.57
N ASP A 146 22.19 -3.60 -4.93
CA ASP A 146 20.94 -2.93 -5.25
C ASP A 146 20.36 -2.20 -4.01
N PRO A 147 19.50 -1.18 -4.20
CA PRO A 147 19.04 -0.33 -3.11
C PRO A 147 18.34 -1.05 -1.96
N ASP A 148 17.56 -2.10 -2.27
CA ASP A 148 16.88 -2.90 -1.24
C ASP A 148 17.89 -3.64 -0.37
N GLN A 149 18.94 -4.22 -0.97
CA GLN A 149 20.01 -4.88 -0.23
C GLN A 149 20.87 -3.90 0.59
N ASN A 150 21.20 -2.73 0.03
CA ASN A 150 21.94 -1.69 0.75
C ASN A 150 21.15 -1.24 1.99
N PHE A 151 19.86 -0.98 1.82
CA PHE A 151 18.99 -0.62 2.93
C PHE A 151 18.91 -1.72 4.01
N ALA A 152 18.79 -2.99 3.61
CA ALA A 152 18.76 -4.10 4.56
C ALA A 152 20.03 -4.17 5.42
N VAL A 153 21.22 -3.92 4.84
CA VAL A 153 22.49 -3.85 5.58
C VAL A 153 22.47 -2.72 6.60
N LEU A 154 22.06 -1.51 6.20
CA LEU A 154 21.97 -0.36 7.10
C LEU A 154 20.99 -0.63 8.25
N PHE A 155 19.79 -1.11 7.92
CA PHE A 155 18.75 -1.35 8.91
C PHE A 155 19.16 -2.40 9.95
N ASN A 156 19.86 -3.45 9.54
CA ASN A 156 20.39 -4.47 10.46
C ASN A 156 21.48 -3.91 11.39
N LYS A 157 22.34 -3.01 10.90
CA LYS A 157 23.32 -2.30 11.75
C LYS A 157 22.64 -1.37 12.75
N THR A 158 21.55 -0.69 12.37
CA THR A 158 20.81 0.18 13.30
C THR A 158 20.08 -0.63 14.38
N LYS A 159 19.52 -1.79 14.03
CA LYS A 159 18.86 -2.70 14.99
C LYS A 159 19.77 -3.16 16.12
N SER A 160 21.05 -3.44 15.84
CA SER A 160 21.99 -3.86 16.88
C SER A 160 22.28 -2.73 17.88
N VAL A 161 22.38 -1.48 17.39
CA VAL A 161 22.62 -0.29 18.23
C VAL A 161 21.45 0.00 19.17
N VAL A 162 20.20 -0.08 18.67
CA VAL A 162 18.99 0.17 19.47
C VAL A 162 18.78 -0.90 20.56
N ARG A 163 19.12 -2.18 20.30
CA ARG A 163 19.05 -3.24 21.32
C ARG A 163 20.07 -3.08 22.45
N VAL A 164 21.25 -2.53 22.16
CA VAL A 164 22.30 -2.31 23.17
C VAL A 164 21.92 -1.18 24.13
N HIS A 165 21.34 -0.08 23.63
CA HIS A 165 20.94 1.05 24.49
C HIS A 165 19.75 0.73 25.41
N ARG A 166 18.85 -0.18 25.03
CA ARG A 166 17.69 -0.58 25.87
C ARG A 166 18.04 -1.59 26.98
N ARG A 167 19.28 -2.08 27.04
CA ARG A 167 19.79 -2.98 28.11
C ARG A 167 20.75 -2.28 29.08
N ALA A 168 21.16 -1.06 28.77
CA ALA A 168 22.14 -0.28 29.52
C ALA A 168 21.51 0.86 30.35
N GLY A 169 20.19 0.97 30.36
CA GLY A 169 19.41 1.85 31.23
C GLY A 169 18.29 1.04 31.88
#